data_AF-A0AAV7BBA3-F1
#
_entry.id   AF-A0AAV7BBA3-F1
#
_cell.length_a   1.000
_cell.length_b   1.000
_cell.length_c   1.000
_cell.angle_alpha   90.00
_cell.angle_beta   90.00
_cell.angle_gamma   90.00
#
_symmetry.space_group_name_H-M   'P 1'
#
loop_
_entity.id
_entity.type
_entity.pdbx_description
1 polymer ?
#
loop_
_entity_poly.entity_id
_entity_poly.type
_entity_poly.pdbx_seq_one_letter_code
_entity_poly.pdbx_strand_id
1 'polypeptide(L)'
;MAAVVLSLRRSGSVLRTAGALQISRGAQSAAAPAAQAAARIKKFAIYRWDPDKPGDKPRMQTYEIDLNTCGAMVLDALIKIKNEMDPTLTFRRSCREGICGSCAMNINGGNTLACTLKIDTNLNKVTKIYPLPHMYVVKDLVPDLSNFYAQYKSIEPYLKKKDESKEGKEQYYQSIEDRDKLDGLYECILCACCSTSCPSYWWNGDKYLGPAVLMQVICFG
;
A
#
# COMPACT_ATOMS: atom_id res chain seq x y z
N MET A 1 -24.03 -28.71 52.33
CA MET A 1 -23.39 -29.99 52.69
C MET A 1 -22.16 -30.15 51.81
N ALA A 2 -20.98 -29.88 52.37
CA ALA A 2 -19.91 -30.88 52.62
C ALA A 2 -19.37 -31.49 51.31
N ALA A 3 -18.26 -30.94 50.77
CA ALA A 3 -16.87 -31.33 51.06
C ALA A 3 -16.56 -32.80 50.71
N VAL A 4 -15.50 -33.03 49.92
CA VAL A 4 -14.37 -33.93 50.26
C VAL A 4 -13.45 -34.08 49.03
N VAL A 5 -12.19 -33.69 49.28
CA VAL A 5 -10.95 -33.95 48.53
C VAL A 5 -10.68 -35.45 48.51
N LEU A 6 -10.09 -36.03 47.45
CA LEU A 6 -9.04 -37.05 47.65
C LEU A 6 -8.18 -37.28 46.38
N SER A 7 -6.92 -36.90 46.53
CA SER A 7 -5.75 -37.41 45.80
C SER A 7 -5.62 -38.92 45.98
N LEU A 8 -5.12 -39.65 44.97
CA LEU A 8 -4.41 -40.92 45.16
C LEU A 8 -3.42 -41.17 44.02
N ARG A 9 -2.14 -41.02 44.35
CA ARG A 9 -1.00 -41.66 43.66
C ARG A 9 -1.14 -43.18 43.76
N ARG A 10 -0.73 -43.91 42.71
CA ARG A 10 -0.21 -45.27 42.86
C ARG A 10 1.04 -45.48 42.02
N SER A 11 2.14 -45.71 42.72
CA SER A 11 3.35 -46.36 42.23
C SER A 11 3.04 -47.77 41.75
N GLY A 12 3.66 -48.17 40.64
CA GLY A 12 3.69 -49.55 40.15
C GLY A 12 5.08 -49.85 39.61
N SER A 13 5.73 -50.83 40.22
CA SER A 13 7.14 -51.16 40.11
C SER A 13 7.52 -51.85 38.80
N VAL A 14 8.82 -51.79 38.54
CA VAL A 14 9.58 -52.29 37.39
C VAL A 14 9.48 -53.82 37.27
N LEU A 15 9.27 -54.32 36.04
CA LEU A 15 9.73 -55.66 35.66
C LEU A 15 10.45 -55.61 34.31
N ARG A 16 11.70 -56.09 34.35
CA ARG A 16 12.65 -56.16 33.25
C ARG A 16 12.19 -57.18 32.19
N THR A 17 12.26 -56.80 30.92
CA THR A 17 12.43 -57.75 29.82
C THR A 17 13.53 -57.23 28.89
N ALA A 18 14.57 -58.03 28.73
CA ALA A 18 15.71 -57.78 27.86
C ALA A 18 15.24 -57.76 26.39
N GLY A 19 15.39 -56.61 25.74
CA GLY A 19 15.18 -56.44 24.30
C GLY A 19 16.49 -56.04 23.64
N ALA A 20 16.95 -56.84 22.69
CA ALA A 20 18.20 -56.64 21.97
C ALA A 20 18.25 -55.27 21.27
N LEU A 21 19.36 -54.57 21.48
CA LEU A 21 19.65 -53.27 20.87
C LEU A 21 19.99 -53.47 19.39
N GLN A 22 19.02 -53.28 18.49
CA GLN A 22 19.30 -53.16 17.06
C GLN A 22 19.71 -51.71 16.76
N ILE A 23 21.00 -51.49 16.55
CA ILE A 23 21.55 -50.23 16.07
C ILE A 23 21.24 -50.14 14.56
N SER A 24 20.13 -49.49 14.21
CA SER A 24 19.86 -49.08 12.83
C SER A 24 20.80 -47.92 12.47
N ARG A 25 21.80 -48.21 11.64
CA ARG A 25 22.59 -47.18 10.94
C ARG A 25 21.65 -46.42 10.00
N GLY A 26 21.11 -45.31 10.46
CA GLY A 26 20.42 -44.34 9.60
C GLY A 26 21.44 -43.73 8.64
N ALA A 27 21.35 -44.10 7.37
CA ALA A 27 22.06 -43.41 6.30
C ALA A 27 21.48 -41.99 6.20
N GLN A 28 22.28 -40.98 6.58
CA GLN A 28 21.95 -39.59 6.34
C GLN A 28 22.00 -39.36 4.82
N SER A 29 20.83 -39.27 4.20
CA SER A 29 20.73 -38.76 2.83
C SER A 29 21.07 -37.27 2.89
N ALA A 30 22.25 -36.91 2.38
CA ALA A 30 22.62 -35.53 2.16
C ALA A 30 21.65 -34.94 1.12
N ALA A 31 20.81 -33.99 1.56
CA ALA A 31 19.94 -33.24 0.67
C ALA A 31 20.82 -32.47 -0.32
N ALA A 32 20.67 -32.78 -1.61
CA ALA A 32 21.27 -32.00 -2.69
C ALA A 32 20.81 -30.53 -2.58
N PRO A 33 21.68 -29.54 -2.84
CA PRO A 33 21.27 -28.14 -2.84
C PRO A 33 20.15 -27.93 -3.86
N ALA A 34 19.05 -27.33 -3.42
CA ALA A 34 17.94 -26.98 -4.29
C ALA A 34 18.48 -26.14 -5.46
N ALA A 35 18.30 -26.62 -6.68
CA ALA A 35 18.67 -25.88 -7.88
C ALA A 35 18.01 -24.49 -7.83
N GLN A 36 18.81 -23.43 -7.80
CA GLN A 36 18.31 -22.06 -7.86
C GLN A 36 17.47 -21.91 -9.15
N ALA A 37 16.20 -21.56 -8.99
CA ALA A 37 15.35 -21.23 -10.13
C ALA A 37 15.99 -20.11 -10.95
N ALA A 38 15.90 -20.18 -12.29
CA ALA A 38 16.44 -19.16 -13.17
C ALA A 38 15.90 -17.77 -12.80
N ALA A 39 16.79 -16.77 -12.77
CA ALA A 39 16.46 -15.41 -12.38
C ALA A 39 15.39 -14.82 -13.33
N ARG A 40 14.37 -14.20 -12.75
CA ARG A 40 13.24 -13.62 -13.49
C ARG A 40 13.38 -12.11 -13.51
N ILE A 41 14.23 -11.61 -14.40
CA ILE A 41 14.60 -10.20 -14.44
C ILE A 41 13.49 -9.36 -15.11
N LYS A 42 12.90 -8.45 -14.34
CA LYS A 42 11.90 -7.47 -14.79
C LYS A 42 12.51 -6.07 -14.83
N LYS A 43 12.20 -5.33 -15.88
CA LYS A 43 12.66 -3.95 -16.07
C LYS A 43 11.61 -2.93 -15.63
N PHE A 44 12.03 -1.95 -14.83
CA PHE A 44 11.24 -0.81 -14.39
C PHE A 44 11.90 0.48 -14.88
N ALA A 45 11.21 1.25 -15.72
CA ALA A 45 11.64 2.58 -16.13
C ALA A 45 10.94 3.62 -15.26
N ILE A 46 11.70 4.34 -14.43
CA ILE A 46 11.18 5.24 -13.41
C ILE A 46 11.58 6.67 -13.72
N TYR A 47 10.62 7.59 -13.61
CA TYR A 47 10.85 9.03 -13.69
C TYR A 47 11.77 9.50 -12.56
N ARG A 48 12.82 10.25 -12.92
CA ARG A 48 13.79 10.84 -12.00
C ARG A 48 13.92 12.33 -12.24
N TRP A 49 13.96 13.09 -11.15
CA TRP A 49 14.27 14.51 -11.17
C TRP A 49 14.73 14.94 -9.78
N ASP A 50 15.85 15.67 -9.73
CA ASP A 50 16.49 16.08 -8.48
C ASP A 50 16.50 17.63 -8.37
N PRO A 51 15.71 18.23 -7.45
CA PRO A 51 15.67 19.69 -7.29
C PRO A 51 17.00 20.27 -6.81
N ASP A 52 17.81 19.46 -6.13
CA ASP A 52 19.08 19.89 -5.52
C ASP A 52 20.22 19.99 -6.55
N LYS A 53 19.98 19.53 -7.79
CA LYS A 53 20.96 19.56 -8.88
C LYS A 53 20.62 20.68 -9.88
N PRO A 54 21.40 21.78 -9.91
CA PRO A 54 21.13 22.90 -10.80
C PRO A 54 21.10 22.47 -12.27
N GLY A 55 20.03 22.81 -12.99
CA GLY A 55 19.87 22.49 -14.41
C GLY A 55 19.53 21.04 -14.74
N ASP A 56 19.26 20.20 -13.72
CA ASP A 56 18.85 18.81 -13.96
C ASP A 56 17.52 18.75 -14.71
N LYS A 57 17.45 17.85 -15.69
CA LYS A 57 16.26 17.64 -16.53
C LYS A 57 15.60 16.32 -16.15
N PRO A 58 14.26 16.26 -16.17
CA PRO A 58 13.54 15.01 -16.00
C PRO A 58 14.06 13.92 -16.94
N ARG A 59 14.31 12.74 -16.39
CA ARG A 59 14.84 11.59 -17.13
C ARG A 59 14.18 10.30 -16.69
N MET A 60 14.25 9.29 -17.56
CA MET A 60 13.83 7.92 -17.22
C MET A 60 15.08 7.10 -16.87
N GLN A 61 15.07 6.45 -15.71
CA GLN A 61 16.12 5.51 -15.31
C GLN A 61 15.55 4.10 -15.25
N THR A 62 16.27 3.14 -15.85
CA THR A 62 15.84 1.74 -15.86
C THR A 62 16.53 0.97 -14.75
N TYR A 63 15.77 0.16 -14.02
CA TYR A 63 16.24 -0.77 -13.00
C TYR A 63 15.80 -2.18 -13.36
N GLU A 64 16.66 -3.15 -13.07
CA GLU A 64 16.43 -4.56 -13.32
C GLU A 64 16.29 -5.29 -11.98
N ILE A 65 15.15 -5.93 -11.76
CA ILE A 65 14.80 -6.59 -10.50
C ILE A 65 14.48 -8.05 -10.76
N ASP A 66 15.08 -8.95 -9.99
CA ASP A 66 14.69 -10.37 -9.98
C ASP A 66 13.38 -10.55 -9.20
N LEU A 67 12.33 -10.98 -9.91
CA LEU A 67 11.02 -11.22 -9.34
C LEU A 67 10.99 -12.41 -8.38
N ASN A 68 11.99 -13.31 -8.40
CA ASN A 68 12.08 -14.41 -7.43
C ASN A 68 12.45 -13.92 -6.02
N THR A 69 13.07 -12.75 -5.90
CA THR A 69 13.54 -12.15 -4.64
C THR A 69 12.82 -10.84 -4.29
N CYS A 70 11.68 -10.61 -4.93
CA CYS A 70 10.86 -9.41 -4.76
C CYS A 70 9.42 -9.80 -4.37
N GLY A 71 8.75 -8.92 -3.64
CA GLY A 71 7.32 -9.06 -3.37
C GLY A 71 6.48 -8.95 -4.65
N ALA A 72 5.19 -9.25 -4.53
CA ALA A 72 4.29 -9.31 -5.67
C ALA A 72 3.85 -7.94 -6.20
N MET A 73 3.98 -6.88 -5.40
CA MET A 73 3.42 -5.55 -5.69
C MET A 73 4.49 -4.59 -6.21
N VAL A 74 4.09 -3.59 -6.99
CA VAL A 74 5.03 -2.60 -7.53
C VAL A 74 5.74 -1.81 -6.43
N LEU A 75 5.07 -1.55 -5.29
CA LEU A 75 5.71 -0.93 -4.14
C LEU A 75 6.88 -1.77 -3.60
N ASP A 76 6.77 -3.10 -3.61
CA ASP A 76 7.85 -3.98 -3.14
C ASP A 76 9.08 -3.82 -4.03
N ALA A 77 8.89 -3.72 -5.35
CA ALA A 77 9.96 -3.44 -6.29
C ALA A 77 10.59 -2.06 -6.05
N LEU A 78 9.79 -1.01 -5.82
CA LEU A 78 10.30 0.34 -5.53
C LEU A 78 11.13 0.37 -4.23
N ILE A 79 10.68 -0.32 -3.19
CA ILE A 79 11.41 -0.44 -1.92
C ILE A 79 12.70 -1.22 -2.12
N LYS A 80 12.65 -2.34 -2.87
CA LYS A 80 13.84 -3.14 -3.19
C LYS A 80 14.88 -2.33 -3.96
N ILE A 81 14.47 -1.60 -5.00
CA ILE A 81 15.35 -0.69 -5.75
C ILE A 81 15.98 0.33 -4.80
N LYS A 82 15.19 0.96 -3.93
CA LYS A 82 15.71 1.96 -3.00
C LYS A 82 16.72 1.37 -2.01
N ASN A 83 16.44 0.19 -1.48
CA ASN A 83 17.27 -0.41 -0.42
C ASN A 83 18.56 -1.05 -0.96
N GLU A 84 18.49 -1.68 -2.14
CA GLU A 84 19.57 -2.55 -2.63
C GLU A 84 20.35 -1.95 -3.82
N MET A 85 19.76 -1.01 -4.57
CA MET A 85 20.34 -0.52 -5.82
C MET A 85 20.61 1.00 -5.82
N ASP A 86 19.62 1.80 -5.42
CA ASP A 86 19.68 3.26 -5.51
C ASP A 86 18.92 3.93 -4.35
N PRO A 87 19.62 4.25 -3.24
CA PRO A 87 19.01 4.90 -2.09
C PRO A 87 18.50 6.32 -2.37
N THR A 88 18.86 6.92 -3.51
CA THR A 88 18.41 8.27 -3.89
C THR A 88 16.98 8.28 -4.44
N LEU A 89 16.45 7.14 -4.88
CA LEU A 89 15.09 7.03 -5.39
C LEU A 89 14.07 7.45 -4.33
N THR A 90 13.24 8.44 -4.64
CA THR A 90 12.31 9.05 -3.69
C THR A 90 10.84 8.86 -4.10
N PHE A 91 10.02 8.38 -3.16
CA PHE A 91 8.57 8.19 -3.32
C PHE A 91 7.88 8.19 -1.95
N ARG A 92 6.57 8.48 -1.93
CA ARG A 92 5.75 8.41 -0.69
C ARG A 92 5.15 7.01 -0.50
N ARG A 93 5.21 6.51 0.74
CA ARG A 93 4.57 5.25 1.16
C ARG A 93 4.33 5.22 2.68
N SER A 94 3.28 4.53 3.11
CA SER A 94 2.99 4.31 4.55
C SER A 94 2.34 2.94 4.82
N CYS A 95 1.03 2.77 4.61
CA CYS A 95 0.27 1.59 5.09
C CYS A 95 0.57 0.25 4.40
N ARG A 96 1.09 0.26 3.16
CA ARG A 96 1.34 -0.94 2.32
C ARG A 96 0.14 -1.89 2.07
N GLU A 97 -1.08 -1.44 2.29
CA GLU A 97 -2.32 -2.22 2.06
C GLU A 97 -3.44 -1.46 1.34
N GLY A 98 -3.16 -0.22 0.91
CA GLY A 98 -4.06 0.55 0.05
C GLY A 98 -5.00 1.51 0.77
N ILE A 99 -4.91 1.66 2.09
CA ILE A 99 -5.85 2.52 2.86
C ILE A 99 -5.39 3.98 3.01
N CYS A 100 -4.09 4.27 3.04
CA CYS A 100 -3.60 5.63 3.33
C CYS A 100 -3.50 6.57 2.12
N GLY A 101 -3.67 6.07 0.89
CA GLY A 101 -3.55 6.85 -0.35
C GLY A 101 -2.15 7.37 -0.72
N SER A 102 -1.12 7.22 0.13
CA SER A 102 0.17 7.91 -0.07
C SER A 102 0.98 7.48 -1.29
N CYS A 103 0.84 6.24 -1.76
CA CYS A 103 1.64 5.68 -2.87
C CYS A 103 0.93 5.76 -4.24
N ALA A 104 0.09 6.78 -4.40
CA ALA A 104 -0.56 7.11 -5.66
C ALA A 104 0.46 7.60 -6.69
N MET A 105 0.50 6.95 -7.85
CA MET A 105 1.40 7.28 -8.95
C MET A 105 0.84 6.74 -10.26
N ASN A 106 1.45 7.12 -11.40
CA ASN A 106 1.07 6.59 -12.70
C ASN A 106 1.96 5.40 -13.07
N ILE A 107 1.35 4.22 -13.24
CA ILE A 107 2.04 2.98 -13.59
C ILE A 107 1.46 2.46 -14.90
N ASN A 108 2.30 2.30 -15.92
CA ASN A 108 1.91 1.89 -17.27
C ASN A 108 0.79 2.75 -17.89
N GLY A 109 0.77 4.04 -17.57
CA GLY A 109 -0.23 4.99 -18.09
C GLY A 109 -1.49 5.12 -17.22
N GLY A 110 -1.70 4.24 -16.23
CA GLY A 110 -2.83 4.29 -15.32
C GLY A 110 -2.47 4.84 -13.93
N ASN A 111 -3.31 5.69 -13.36
CA ASN A 111 -3.16 6.14 -11.98
C ASN A 111 -3.65 5.07 -11.02
N THR A 112 -2.81 4.66 -10.08
CA THR A 112 -3.15 3.62 -9.11
C THR A 112 -2.23 3.68 -7.88
N LEU A 113 -2.48 2.83 -6.90
CA LEU A 113 -1.66 2.68 -5.72
C LEU A 113 -0.61 1.59 -5.96
N ALA A 114 0.67 1.95 -5.82
CA ALA A 114 1.76 1.01 -6.04
C ALA A 114 1.72 -0.23 -5.12
N CYS A 115 1.14 -0.09 -3.92
CA CYS A 115 1.09 -1.16 -2.93
C CYS A 115 0.02 -2.24 -3.20
N THR A 116 -0.97 -1.96 -4.05
CA THR A 116 -2.02 -2.92 -4.41
C THR A 116 -1.94 -3.36 -5.86
N LEU A 117 -1.14 -2.66 -6.68
CA LEU A 117 -0.89 -3.06 -8.05
C LEU A 117 0.16 -4.19 -8.11
N LYS A 118 -0.24 -5.35 -8.62
CA LYS A 118 0.67 -6.46 -8.91
C LYS A 118 1.67 -6.10 -10.00
N ILE A 119 2.90 -6.59 -9.86
CA ILE A 119 3.91 -6.50 -10.91
C ILE A 119 3.47 -7.35 -12.10
N ASP A 120 3.54 -6.77 -13.31
CA ASP A 120 3.38 -7.52 -14.55
C ASP A 120 4.54 -8.53 -14.71
N THR A 121 4.20 -9.82 -14.68
CA THR A 121 5.16 -10.93 -14.75
C THR A 121 5.72 -11.17 -16.16
N ASN A 122 5.21 -10.45 -17.18
CA ASN A 122 5.79 -10.47 -18.53
C ASN A 122 7.14 -9.74 -18.55
N LEU A 123 8.23 -10.49 -18.57
CA LEU A 123 9.61 -9.98 -18.50
C LEU A 123 10.01 -9.14 -19.73
N ASN A 124 9.34 -9.32 -20.87
CA ASN A 124 9.62 -8.60 -22.12
C ASN A 124 9.05 -7.17 -22.12
N LYS A 125 8.13 -6.85 -21.20
CA LYS A 125 7.54 -5.52 -21.07
C LYS A 125 8.24 -4.73 -19.97
N VAL A 126 8.67 -3.51 -20.30
CA VAL A 126 9.19 -2.56 -19.31
C VAL A 126 8.03 -1.87 -18.61
N THR A 127 7.97 -1.95 -17.28
CA THR A 127 6.97 -1.22 -16.50
C THR A 127 7.41 0.24 -16.37
N LYS A 128 6.61 1.18 -16.85
CA LYS A 128 6.91 2.62 -16.74
C LYS A 128 6.22 3.22 -15.53
N ILE A 129 6.95 3.98 -14.72
CA ILE A 129 6.46 4.60 -13.50
C ILE A 129 6.74 6.11 -13.56
N TYR A 130 5.67 6.90 -13.41
CA TYR A 130 5.69 8.35 -13.39
C TYR A 130 4.99 8.87 -12.12
N PRO A 131 5.28 10.11 -11.68
CA PRO A 131 4.45 10.78 -10.69
C PRO A 131 3.00 10.93 -11.19
N LEU A 132 2.10 11.37 -10.30
CA LEU A 132 0.74 11.70 -10.72
C LEU A 132 0.75 12.74 -11.87
N PRO A 133 -0.05 12.55 -12.92
CA PRO A 133 0.00 13.41 -14.11
C PRO A 133 -0.35 14.87 -13.81
N HIS A 134 0.29 15.77 -14.55
CA HIS A 134 0.01 17.22 -14.52
C HIS A 134 0.12 17.85 -13.12
N MET A 135 1.02 17.35 -12.30
CA MET A 135 1.36 17.91 -10.99
C MET A 135 2.79 18.46 -10.99
N TYR A 136 3.03 19.51 -10.20
CA TYR A 136 4.40 19.93 -9.92
C TYR A 136 5.13 18.83 -9.14
N VAL A 137 6.30 18.44 -9.62
CA VAL A 137 7.10 17.39 -8.99
C VAL A 137 8.06 18.05 -7.99
N VAL A 138 8.06 17.58 -6.74
CA VAL A 138 8.99 18.03 -5.70
C VAL A 138 10.33 17.29 -5.81
N LYS A 139 10.29 15.97 -6.03
CA LYS A 139 11.47 15.12 -6.29
C LYS A 139 11.02 13.76 -6.79
N ASP A 140 11.65 13.22 -7.83
CA ASP A 140 11.33 11.89 -8.39
C ASP A 140 9.81 11.63 -8.56
N LEU A 141 9.23 10.71 -7.77
CA LEU A 141 7.82 10.31 -7.83
C LEU A 141 6.93 11.07 -6.83
N VAL A 142 7.42 12.16 -6.25
CA VAL A 142 6.72 12.93 -5.21
C VAL A 142 6.09 14.18 -5.83
N PRO A 143 4.78 14.21 -6.09
CA PRO A 143 4.09 15.42 -6.51
C PRO A 143 3.80 16.34 -5.31
N ASP A 144 3.68 17.64 -5.58
CA ASP A 144 3.07 18.58 -4.65
C ASP A 144 1.53 18.45 -4.72
N LEU A 145 0.91 18.21 -3.57
CA LEU A 145 -0.54 18.05 -3.42
C LEU A 145 -1.16 19.20 -2.61
N SER A 146 -0.42 20.28 -2.36
CA SER A 146 -0.87 21.45 -1.61
C SER A 146 -2.19 22.02 -2.13
N ASN A 147 -2.30 22.26 -3.45
CA ASN A 147 -3.53 22.75 -4.10
C ASN A 147 -4.72 21.79 -3.91
N PHE A 148 -4.49 20.49 -4.07
CA PHE A 148 -5.52 19.46 -3.90
C PHE A 148 -6.11 19.49 -2.47
N TYR A 149 -5.25 19.60 -1.45
CA TYR A 149 -5.71 19.72 -0.06
C TYR A 149 -6.36 21.07 0.24
N ALA A 150 -5.90 22.16 -0.38
CA ALA A 150 -6.54 23.47 -0.24
C ALA A 150 -7.97 23.45 -0.78
N GLN A 151 -8.19 22.82 -1.94
CA GLN A 151 -9.53 22.62 -2.51
C GLN A 151 -10.41 21.76 -1.61
N TYR A 152 -9.89 20.66 -1.07
CA TYR A 152 -10.64 19.85 -0.10
C TYR A 152 -11.01 20.64 1.17
N LYS A 153 -10.12 21.48 1.68
CA LYS A 153 -10.42 22.35 2.83
C LYS A 153 -11.52 23.38 2.50
N SER A 154 -11.56 23.88 1.27
CA SER A 154 -12.50 24.94 0.86
C SER A 154 -13.97 24.51 0.88
N ILE A 155 -14.25 23.21 0.81
CA ILE A 155 -15.61 22.67 0.86
C ILE A 155 -16.11 22.40 2.28
N GLU A 156 -15.31 22.72 3.30
CA GLU A 156 -15.66 22.54 4.72
C GLU A 156 -16.15 21.11 5.04
N PRO A 157 -15.28 20.08 4.87
CA PRO A 157 -15.66 18.67 4.92
C PRO A 157 -15.81 18.18 6.36
N TYR A 158 -16.76 18.75 7.08
CA TYR A 158 -17.13 18.42 8.45
C TYR A 158 -18.64 18.60 8.63
N LEU A 159 -19.21 17.96 9.66
CA LEU A 159 -20.64 18.03 9.93
C LEU A 159 -21.03 19.45 10.39
N LYS A 160 -21.99 20.07 9.71
CA LYS A 160 -22.52 21.39 10.07
C LYS A 160 -23.97 21.28 10.52
N LYS A 161 -24.30 21.83 11.69
CA LYS A 161 -25.67 21.88 12.21
C LYS A 161 -26.07 23.34 12.47
N LYS A 162 -27.37 23.62 12.40
CA LYS A 162 -27.88 24.97 12.72
C LYS A 162 -27.70 25.34 14.19
N ASP A 163 -27.75 24.35 15.08
CA ASP A 163 -27.53 24.49 16.52
C ASP A 163 -26.49 23.46 16.96
N GLU A 164 -25.36 23.94 17.47
CA GLU A 164 -24.22 23.16 17.93
C GLU A 164 -24.14 23.11 19.48
N SER A 165 -25.08 23.75 20.20
CA SER A 165 -25.07 23.83 21.68
C SER A 165 -25.21 22.49 22.41
N LYS A 166 -25.57 21.43 21.68
CA LYS A 166 -25.73 20.05 22.19
C LYS A 166 -24.66 19.09 21.68
N GLU A 167 -23.62 19.58 21.01
CA GLU A 167 -22.53 18.73 20.54
C GLU A 167 -21.88 17.97 21.72
N GLY A 168 -21.61 16.67 21.51
CA GLY A 168 -20.99 15.79 22.50
C GLY A 168 -21.88 15.35 23.67
N LYS A 169 -23.15 15.79 23.75
CA LYS A 169 -24.07 15.37 24.83
C LYS A 169 -24.67 14.00 24.58
N GLU A 170 -25.12 13.75 23.34
CA GLU A 170 -25.79 12.52 22.91
C GLU A 170 -25.44 12.20 21.45
N GLN A 171 -25.65 10.96 21.02
CA GLN A 171 -25.46 10.55 19.63
C GLN A 171 -26.56 11.14 18.74
N TYR A 172 -26.22 11.52 17.51
CA TYR A 172 -27.22 11.96 16.53
C TYR A 172 -27.93 10.76 15.91
N TYR A 173 -29.27 10.83 15.86
CA TYR A 173 -30.07 9.80 15.22
C TYR A 173 -29.93 9.86 13.69
N GLN A 174 -29.63 8.72 13.07
CA GLN A 174 -29.60 8.50 11.64
C GLN A 174 -30.24 7.12 11.36
N SER A 175 -31.14 7.04 10.38
CA SER A 175 -31.74 5.76 9.95
C SER A 175 -30.72 4.91 9.19
N ILE A 176 -30.99 3.60 9.05
CA ILE A 176 -30.13 2.71 8.26
C ILE A 176 -30.15 3.16 6.79
N GLU A 177 -31.34 3.49 6.28
CA GLU A 177 -31.54 3.93 4.90
C GLU A 177 -30.84 5.25 4.58
N ASP A 178 -30.72 6.17 5.56
CA ASP A 178 -29.95 7.40 5.39
C ASP A 178 -28.44 7.16 5.51
N ARG A 179 -28.01 6.23 6.36
CA ARG A 179 -26.59 5.86 6.48
C ARG A 179 -26.09 5.18 5.22
N ASP A 180 -26.88 4.32 4.60
CA ASP A 180 -26.52 3.59 3.37
C ASP A 180 -26.21 4.54 2.19
N LYS A 181 -26.77 5.76 2.19
CA LYS A 181 -26.46 6.79 1.18
C LYS A 181 -25.01 7.26 1.19
N LEU A 182 -24.29 7.05 2.30
CA LEU A 182 -22.88 7.42 2.43
C LEU A 182 -21.94 6.33 1.86
N ASP A 183 -22.42 5.10 1.68
CA ASP A 183 -21.63 4.01 1.14
C ASP A 183 -21.21 4.32 -0.31
N GLY A 184 -19.93 4.10 -0.61
CA GLY A 184 -19.27 4.52 -1.84
C GLY A 184 -18.72 5.95 -1.83
N LEU A 185 -19.04 6.78 -0.82
CA LEU A 185 -18.54 8.15 -0.68
C LEU A 185 -17.46 8.27 0.40
N TYR A 186 -17.72 7.77 1.61
CA TYR A 186 -16.82 7.95 2.77
C TYR A 186 -15.54 7.11 2.68
N GLU A 187 -15.52 6.08 1.83
CA GLU A 187 -14.38 5.20 1.59
C GLU A 187 -13.25 5.89 0.81
N CYS A 188 -13.45 7.13 0.38
CA CYS A 188 -12.43 7.95 -0.26
C CYS A 188 -11.20 8.15 0.64
N ILE A 189 -10.06 7.64 0.19
CA ILE A 189 -8.77 7.76 0.90
C ILE A 189 -7.96 9.00 0.49
N LEU A 190 -8.57 9.94 -0.25
CA LEU A 190 -7.94 11.19 -0.71
C LEU A 190 -6.58 11.00 -1.42
N CYS A 191 -6.44 9.94 -2.23
CA CYS A 191 -5.19 9.62 -2.93
C CYS A 191 -4.91 10.47 -4.19
N ALA A 192 -5.85 11.32 -4.61
CA ALA A 192 -5.80 12.16 -5.80
C ALA A 192 -5.67 11.43 -7.17
N CYS A 193 -5.73 10.09 -7.23
CA CYS A 193 -5.65 9.34 -8.49
C CYS A 193 -6.72 9.77 -9.51
N CYS A 194 -7.95 10.00 -9.07
CA CYS A 194 -9.09 10.39 -9.92
C CYS A 194 -9.00 11.83 -10.42
N SER A 195 -8.59 12.78 -9.57
CA SER A 195 -8.42 14.17 -10.01
C SER A 195 -7.28 14.31 -11.01
N THR A 196 -6.16 13.64 -10.74
CA THR A 196 -4.99 13.68 -11.61
C THR A 196 -5.09 12.77 -12.85
N SER A 197 -6.19 12.05 -13.04
CA SER A 197 -6.52 11.39 -14.31
C SER A 197 -7.51 12.17 -15.17
N CYS A 198 -8.12 13.23 -14.61
CA CYS A 198 -9.15 14.01 -15.29
C CYS A 198 -8.53 15.13 -16.14
N PRO A 199 -8.72 15.12 -17.47
CA PRO A 199 -8.18 16.18 -18.32
C PRO A 199 -8.70 17.57 -17.97
N SER A 200 -9.95 17.70 -17.53
CA SER A 200 -10.50 18.99 -17.09
C SER A 200 -9.74 19.56 -15.89
N TYR A 201 -9.24 18.70 -15.00
CA TYR A 201 -8.41 19.09 -13.86
C TYR A 201 -6.96 19.38 -14.27
N TRP A 202 -6.46 18.76 -15.35
CA TRP A 202 -5.17 19.16 -15.92
C TRP A 202 -5.23 20.60 -16.42
N TRP A 203 -6.27 20.94 -17.20
CA TRP A 203 -6.36 22.27 -17.81
C TRP A 203 -6.79 23.38 -16.85
N ASN A 204 -7.64 23.06 -15.87
CA ASN A 204 -8.27 24.06 -15.00
C ASN A 204 -8.19 23.67 -13.51
N GLY A 205 -7.14 22.97 -13.07
CA GLY A 205 -7.01 22.51 -11.69
C GLY A 205 -6.89 23.63 -10.64
N ASP A 206 -6.71 24.88 -11.07
CA ASP A 206 -6.76 26.08 -10.25
C ASP A 206 -8.19 26.48 -9.85
N LYS A 207 -9.19 26.16 -10.68
CA LYS A 207 -10.61 26.55 -10.47
C LYS A 207 -11.54 25.37 -10.34
N TYR A 208 -11.32 24.32 -11.12
CA TYR A 208 -12.10 23.09 -11.07
C TYR A 208 -11.65 22.25 -9.88
N LEU A 209 -12.58 21.99 -8.95
CA LEU A 209 -12.32 21.25 -7.70
C LEU A 209 -11.87 19.79 -7.95
N GLY A 210 -12.26 19.22 -9.08
CA GLY A 210 -11.93 17.83 -9.40
C GLY A 210 -12.89 16.80 -8.77
N PRO A 211 -12.90 15.56 -9.30
CA PRO A 211 -13.83 14.51 -8.88
C PRO A 211 -13.71 14.13 -7.41
N ALA A 212 -12.48 14.09 -6.84
CA ALA A 212 -12.30 13.70 -5.44
C ALA A 212 -13.01 14.67 -4.48
N VAL A 213 -12.80 15.98 -4.70
CA VAL A 213 -13.37 17.02 -3.85
C VAL A 213 -14.88 17.13 -4.07
N LEU A 214 -15.34 17.08 -5.32
CA LEU A 214 -16.77 17.13 -5.63
C LEU A 214 -17.55 15.95 -5.02
N MET A 215 -16.97 14.75 -5.00
CA MET A 215 -17.59 13.60 -4.31
C MET A 215 -17.70 13.81 -2.81
N GLN A 216 -16.70 14.46 -2.19
CA GLN A 216 -16.75 14.81 -0.77
C GLN A 216 -17.78 15.89 -0.46
N VAL A 217 -18.05 16.81 -1.39
CA VAL A 217 -19.18 17.75 -1.25
C VAL A 217 -20.50 16.98 -1.11
N ILE A 218 -20.72 15.94 -1.92
CA ILE A 218 -21.93 15.11 -1.86
C ILE A 218 -22.00 14.34 -0.52
N CYS A 219 -20.86 13.95 0.04
CA CYS A 219 -20.81 13.25 1.32
C CYS A 219 -21.25 14.11 2.53
N PHE A 220 -21.01 15.43 2.47
CA PHE A 220 -21.30 16.36 3.57
C PHE A 220 -22.48 17.33 3.29
N GLY A 221 -22.95 17.39 2.04
CA GLY A 221 -24.00 18.31 1.57
C GLY A 221 -25.43 17.82 1.73
#